data_AF-A0A1Y2ILY1-F1
#
_entry.id   AF-A0A1Y2ILY1-F1
#
_cell.length_a   1.000
_cell.length_b   1.000
_cell.length_c   1.000
_cell.angle_alpha   90.00
_cell.angle_beta   90.00
_cell.angle_gamma   90.00
#
_symmetry.space_group_name_H-M   'P 1'
#
loop_
_entity.id
_entity.type
_entity.pdbx_description
1 polymer ?
#
loop_
_entity_poly.entity_id
_entity_poly.type
_entity_poly.pdbx_seq_one_letter_code
_entity_poly.pdbx_strand_id
1 'polypeptide(L)'
;GLPLPNGLRGRYAEDPYFRRIVLAASEFPHFQLVDDLLYKVDDGCFRLCIPDIVVGKRNLREVLLRHAHSILAHLGYKKTLAYLRGEVWWP
;
A
#
# COMPACT_ATOMS: atom_id res chain seq x y z
N GLY A 1 -14.15 -4.52 4.04
CA GLY A 1 -12.77 -4.07 3.77
C GLY A 1 -12.43 -4.32 2.32
N LEU A 2 -11.56 -3.50 1.73
CA LEU A 2 -11.08 -3.71 0.36
C LEU A 2 -10.36 -5.08 0.30
N PRO A 3 -10.64 -5.94 -0.69
CA PRO A 3 -9.86 -7.17 -0.85
C PRO A 3 -8.42 -6.77 -1.24
N LEU A 4 -7.48 -6.97 -0.32
CA LEU A 4 -6.07 -6.78 -0.62
C LEU A 4 -5.64 -7.82 -1.65
N PRO A 5 -4.82 -7.45 -2.65
CA PRO A 5 -4.27 -8.42 -3.58
C PRO A 5 -3.51 -9.51 -2.79
N ASN A 6 -3.94 -10.76 -2.94
CA ASN A 6 -3.24 -11.90 -2.36
C ASN A 6 -1.77 -11.86 -2.81
N GLY A 7 -0.84 -11.96 -1.85
CA GLY A 7 0.60 -11.95 -2.14
C GLY A 7 1.29 -10.60 -2.01
N LEU A 8 0.84 -9.72 -1.11
CA LEU A 8 1.62 -8.56 -0.61
C LEU A 8 2.42 -8.90 0.67
N ARG A 9 1.81 -9.64 1.59
CA ARG A 9 2.41 -9.95 2.91
C ARG A 9 3.83 -10.51 2.76
N GLY A 10 4.76 -9.95 3.52
CA GLY A 10 6.16 -10.41 3.59
C GLY A 10 7.03 -10.05 2.37
N ARG A 11 6.51 -9.31 1.38
CA ARG A 11 7.23 -9.03 0.13
C ARG A 11 7.82 -7.62 0.03
N TYR A 12 7.80 -6.86 1.12
CA TYR A 12 8.37 -5.51 1.17
C TYR A 12 9.87 -5.46 0.85
N ALA A 13 10.60 -6.56 1.08
CA ALA A 13 12.04 -6.65 0.79
C ALA A 13 12.39 -6.73 -0.72
N GLU A 14 11.38 -6.93 -1.59
CA GLU A 14 11.54 -6.91 -3.05
C GLU A 14 11.55 -5.49 -3.62
N ASP A 15 10.98 -4.52 -2.91
CA ASP A 15 11.07 -3.10 -3.25
C ASP A 15 12.29 -2.48 -2.55
N PRO A 16 13.23 -1.85 -3.27
CA PRO A 16 14.45 -1.30 -2.67
C PRO A 16 14.21 -0.24 -1.58
N TYR A 17 13.14 0.55 -1.69
CA TYR A 17 12.78 1.56 -0.69
C TYR A 17 12.28 0.87 0.58
N PHE A 18 11.31 -0.04 0.44
CA PHE A 18 10.72 -0.72 1.59
C PHE A 18 11.65 -1.76 2.21
N ARG A 19 12.56 -2.35 1.43
CA ARG A 19 13.63 -3.24 1.92
C ARG A 19 14.43 -2.58 3.03
N ARG A 20 14.82 -1.32 2.85
CA ARG A 20 15.60 -0.59 3.87
C ARG A 20 14.79 -0.39 5.15
N ILE A 21 13.50 -0.10 5.01
CA ILE A 21 12.60 0.12 6.15
C ILE A 21 12.39 -1.16 6.94
N VAL A 22 12.11 -2.30 6.28
CA VAL A 22 11.90 -3.57 6.99
C VAL A 22 13.18 -4.14 7.60
N LEU A 23 14.35 -3.86 7.01
CA LEU A 23 15.64 -4.29 7.57
C LEU A 23 16.12 -3.43 8.73
N ALA A 24 15.72 -2.15 8.78
CA ALA A 24 16.16 -1.20 9.80
C ALA A 24 14.97 -0.48 10.44
N ALA A 25 13.92 -1.22 10.82
CA ALA A 25 12.63 -0.65 11.26
C ALA A 25 12.77 0.37 12.41
N SER A 26 13.74 0.19 13.32
CA SER A 26 14.03 1.11 14.41
C SER A 26 14.48 2.51 13.95
N GLU A 27 15.02 2.64 12.73
CA GLU A 27 15.44 3.92 12.15
C GLU A 27 14.27 4.68 11.49
N PHE A 28 13.12 4.03 11.33
CA PHE A 28 11.97 4.54 10.60
C PHE A 28 10.72 4.58 11.50
N PRO A 29 10.65 5.48 12.50
CA PRO A 29 9.58 5.50 13.51
C PRO A 29 8.18 5.81 12.93
N HIS A 30 8.13 6.39 11.73
CA HIS A 30 6.88 6.63 10.99
C HIS A 30 6.38 5.39 10.25
N PHE A 31 7.01 4.24 10.43
CA PHE A 31 6.63 2.98 9.81
C PHE A 31 6.43 1.90 10.86
N GLN A 32 5.36 1.12 10.70
CA GLN A 32 5.02 0.01 11.59
C GLN A 32 4.75 -1.24 10.77
N LEU A 33 5.39 -2.35 11.14
CA LEU A 33 5.15 -3.67 10.55
C LEU A 33 4.19 -4.44 11.46
N VAL A 34 3.02 -4.79 10.94
CA VAL A 34 1.97 -5.53 11.65
C VAL A 34 1.45 -6.63 10.73
N ASP A 35 1.48 -7.89 11.18
CA ASP A 35 1.04 -9.05 10.39
C ASP A 35 1.63 -9.10 8.97
N ASP A 36 2.94 -8.84 8.86
CA ASP A 36 3.70 -8.76 7.61
C ASP A 36 3.20 -7.68 6.61
N LEU A 37 2.43 -6.72 7.10
CA LEU A 37 1.98 -5.52 6.39
C LEU A 37 2.68 -4.29 6.97
N LEU A 38 3.27 -3.48 6.09
CA LEU A 38 3.94 -2.25 6.49
C LEU A 38 2.95 -1.09 6.38
N TYR A 39 2.84 -0.30 7.43
CA TYR A 39 2.00 0.89 7.50
C TYR A 39 2.86 2.13 7.68
N LYS A 40 2.57 3.19 6.93
CA LYS A 40 3.03 4.54 7.25
C LYS A 40 2.08 5.16 8.26
N VAL A 41 2.63 5.59 9.38
CA VAL A 41 1.94 6.28 10.46
C VAL A 41 2.26 7.76 10.38
N ASP A 42 1.22 8.59 10.31
CA ASP A 42 1.33 10.04 10.18
C ASP A 42 0.08 10.70 10.76
N ASP A 43 0.23 11.58 11.76
CA ASP A 43 -0.88 12.30 12.40
C ASP A 43 -2.06 11.37 12.82
N GLY A 44 -1.75 10.21 13.39
CA GLY A 44 -2.73 9.19 13.79
C GLY A 44 -3.37 8.40 12.64
N CYS A 45 -3.05 8.71 11.39
CA CYS A 45 -3.49 7.96 10.21
C CYS A 45 -2.55 6.80 9.91
N PHE A 46 -3.13 5.63 9.64
CA PHE A 46 -2.42 4.42 9.21
C PHE A 46 -2.68 4.19 7.73
N ARG A 47 -1.63 4.25 6.90
CA ARG A 47 -1.72 3.99 5.47
C ARG A 47 -0.91 2.75 5.11
N LEU A 48 -1.53 1.79 4.44
CA LEU A 48 -0.87 0.60 3.96
C LEU A 48 0.18 0.97 2.91
N CYS A 49 1.43 0.59 3.14
CA CYS A 49 2.50 0.78 2.19
C CYS A 49 2.36 -0.18 1.01
N ILE A 50 2.45 0.35 -0.21
CA ILE A 50 2.33 -0.42 -1.45
C ILE A 50 3.70 -0.49 -2.16
N PRO A 51 4.40 -1.63 -2.07
CA PRO A 51 5.68 -1.82 -2.73
C PRO A 51 5.54 -1.91 -4.25
N ASP A 52 6.58 -1.51 -4.95
CA ASP A 52 6.71 -1.67 -6.40
C ASP A 52 7.14 -3.10 -6.74
N ILE A 53 6.17 -4.02 -6.70
CA ILE A 53 6.40 -5.45 -6.92
C ILE A 53 5.43 -6.01 -7.95
N VAL A 54 5.80 -7.14 -8.54
CA VAL A 54 4.92 -7.93 -9.41
C VAL A 54 4.18 -8.98 -8.58
N VAL A 55 2.85 -8.99 -8.65
CA VAL A 55 1.97 -10.01 -8.07
C VAL A 55 1.32 -10.77 -9.22
N GLY A 56 1.68 -12.04 -9.38
CA GLY A 56 1.29 -12.84 -10.55
C GLY A 56 1.95 -12.32 -11.83
N LYS A 57 1.17 -11.66 -12.70
CA LYS A 57 1.64 -11.10 -13.99
C LYS A 57 1.56 -9.58 -14.08
N ARG A 58 1.18 -8.90 -13.00
CA ARG A 58 0.95 -7.45 -13.01
C ARG A 58 1.66 -6.77 -11.87
N ASN A 59 2.02 -5.51 -12.08
CA ASN A 59 2.55 -4.65 -11.05
C ASN A 59 1.44 -4.33 -10.02
N LEU A 60 1.77 -4.39 -8.73
CA LEU A 60 0.81 -4.17 -7.64
C LEU A 60 0.22 -2.75 -7.67
N ARG A 61 1.06 -1.73 -7.90
CA ARG A 61 0.61 -0.34 -8.01
C ARG A 61 -0.29 -0.14 -9.23
N GLU A 62 0.05 -0.75 -10.38
CA GLU A 62 -0.82 -0.73 -11.57
C GLU A 62 -2.19 -1.37 -11.30
N VAL A 63 -2.20 -2.53 -10.64
CA VAL A 63 -3.44 -3.22 -10.25
C VAL A 63 -4.30 -2.30 -9.38
N LEU A 64 -3.73 -1.67 -8.34
CA LEU A 64 -4.46 -0.73 -7.49
C LEU A 64 -4.96 0.50 -8.24
N LEU A 65 -4.15 1.09 -9.13
CA LEU A 65 -4.56 2.23 -9.95
C LEU A 65 -5.71 1.87 -10.89
N ARG A 66 -5.69 0.67 -11.49
CA ARG A 66 -6.78 0.16 -12.34
C ARG A 66 -8.05 -0.14 -11.56
N HIS A 67 -7.93 -0.75 -10.38
CA HIS A 67 -9.07 -0.96 -9.50
C HIS A 67 -9.66 0.37 -9.05
N ALA A 68 -8.83 1.35 -8.67
CA ALA A 68 -9.29 2.69 -8.38
C ALA A 68 -10.05 3.28 -9.58
N HIS A 69 -9.49 3.22 -10.79
CA HIS A 69 -10.15 3.72 -11.99
C HIS A 69 -11.52 3.05 -12.25
N SER A 70 -11.62 1.73 -12.07
CA SER A 70 -12.90 1.00 -12.19
C SER A 70 -13.90 1.39 -11.10
N ILE A 71 -13.47 1.54 -9.84
CA ILE A 71 -14.35 1.98 -8.75
C ILE A 71 -14.79 3.44 -8.98
N LEU A 72 -13.90 4.30 -9.48
CA LEU A 72 -14.20 5.69 -9.84
C LEU A 72 -15.18 5.80 -11.01
N ALA A 73 -15.22 4.81 -11.91
CA ALA A 73 -16.16 4.78 -13.01
C ALA A 73 -17.61 4.43 -12.58
N HIS A 74 -17.80 3.87 -11.38
CA HIS A 74 -19.11 3.37 -10.92
C HIS A 74 -19.62 4.00 -9.61
N LEU A 75 -18.75 4.59 -8.77
CA LEU A 75 -19.10 5.25 -7.52
C LEU A 75 -18.62 6.71 -7.52
N GLY A 76 -19.41 7.60 -6.91
CA GLY A 76 -19.15 9.05 -6.87
C GLY A 76 -17.67 9.41 -6.60
N TYR A 77 -17.02 9.90 -7.66
CA TYR A 77 -15.59 10.19 -7.83
C TYR A 77 -14.82 10.67 -6.59
N LYS A 78 -15.36 11.65 -5.84
CA LYS A 78 -14.60 12.34 -4.78
C LYS A 78 -14.41 11.50 -3.52
N LYS A 79 -15.45 10.77 -3.07
CA LYS A 79 -15.42 10.05 -1.79
C LYS A 79 -14.56 8.78 -1.87
N THR A 80 -14.65 8.06 -2.99
CA THR A 80 -13.89 6.83 -3.20
C THR A 80 -12.40 7.10 -3.41
N LEU A 81 -12.05 8.15 -4.18
CA LEU A 81 -10.64 8.51 -4.38
C LEU A 81 -10.00 9.00 -3.08
N ALA A 82 -10.72 9.82 -2.31
CA ALA A 82 -10.27 10.29 -1.01
C ALA A 82 -10.08 9.13 -0.02
N TYR A 83 -11.01 8.16 -0.02
CA TYR A 83 -10.89 6.93 0.77
C TYR A 83 -9.64 6.13 0.38
N LEU A 84 -9.47 5.78 -0.91
CA LEU A 84 -8.29 5.02 -1.34
C LEU A 84 -6.97 5.75 -1.03
N ARG A 85 -6.88 7.07 -1.33
CA ARG A 85 -5.69 7.87 -1.00
C ARG A 85 -5.44 8.01 0.51
N GLY A 86 -6.48 7.89 1.32
CA GLY A 86 -6.38 7.89 2.79
C GLY A 86 -5.92 6.55 3.36
N GLU A 87 -6.07 5.45 2.62
CA GLU A 87 -5.82 4.08 3.10
C GLU A 87 -4.47 3.50 2.63
N VAL A 88 -3.87 4.03 1.54
CA VAL A 88 -2.61 3.50 0.98
C VAL A 88 -1.55 4.58 0.77
N TRP A 89 -0.28 4.18 0.76
CA TRP A 89 0.87 5.08 0.58
C TRP A 89 2.03 4.41 -0.16
N TRP A 90 2.76 5.18 -0.97
CA TRP A 90 4.05 4.83 -1.55
C TRP A 90 4.83 6.13 -1.88
N PRO A 91 6.17 6.12 -1.93
CA PRO A 91 6.98 7.28 -2.31
C PRO A 91 6.89 7.60 -3.80
#